data_AF-A0AAP0BBE4-F1
#
_entry.id   AF-A0AAP0BBE4-F1
#
_cell.length_a   1.000
_cell.length_b   1.000
_cell.length_c   1.000
_cell.angle_alpha   90.00
_cell.angle_beta   90.00
_cell.angle_gamma   90.00
#
_symmetry.space_group_name_H-M   'P 1'
#
loop_
_entity.id
_entity.type
_entity.pdbx_description
1 polymer ?
#
loop_
_entity_poly.entity_id
_entity_poly.type
_entity_poly.pdbx_seq_one_letter_code
_entity_poly.pdbx_strand_id
1 'polypeptide(L)'
;MDHTLSSVLLEKHGKCHKTPNGWKAVAFTAAIKVMKDLHNLDFTKEKIMARLKTWNKYYKEVSAMLDTSGFGWDWERNTVKVDNEDVWANYVKAHPTVKHYIDKLIINWGA
;
A
#
# COMPACT_ATOMS: atom_id res chain seq x y z
N MET A 1 -1.16 11.09 -4.05
CA MET A 1 -1.53 10.95 -2.62
C MET A 1 -0.80 9.79 -1.97
N ASP A 2 -1.05 8.53 -2.34
CA ASP A 2 -0.43 7.38 -1.67
C ASP A 2 1.08 7.30 -1.84
N HIS A 3 1.56 7.48 -3.06
CA HIS A 3 3.00 7.55 -3.36
C HIS A 3 3.70 8.68 -2.56
N THR A 4 3.07 9.85 -2.44
CA THR A 4 3.58 10.97 -1.65
C THR A 4 3.66 10.63 -0.17
N LEU A 5 2.65 9.94 0.35
CA LEU A 5 2.61 9.53 1.75
C LEU A 5 3.65 8.44 2.05
N SER A 6 3.83 7.45 1.14
CA SER A 6 4.83 6.39 1.33
C SER A 6 6.25 6.96 1.29
N SER A 7 6.55 7.84 0.32
CA SER A 7 7.89 8.43 0.17
C SER A 7 8.31 9.26 1.40
N VAL A 8 7.42 10.08 1.95
CA VAL A 8 7.70 10.88 3.15
C VAL A 8 7.95 9.98 4.36
N LEU A 9 7.14 8.93 4.54
CA LEU A 9 7.32 8.01 5.66
C LEU A 9 8.64 7.23 5.57
N LEU A 10 9.02 6.76 4.37
CA LEU A 10 10.29 6.06 4.13
C LEU A 10 11.50 6.98 4.34
N GLU A 11 11.47 8.21 3.83
CA GLU A 11 12.53 9.19 4.01
C GLU A 11 12.80 9.47 5.50
N LYS A 12 11.74 9.61 6.30
CA LYS A 12 11.89 9.87 7.75
C LYS A 12 12.28 8.61 8.53
N HIS A 13 11.85 7.42 8.11
CA HIS A 13 12.32 6.16 8.70
C HIS A 13 13.86 6.04 8.62
N GLY A 14 14.44 6.29 7.44
CA GLY A 14 15.89 6.22 7.24
C GLY A 14 16.68 7.25 8.06
N LYS A 15 16.12 8.44 8.31
CA LYS A 15 16.81 9.56 8.96
C LYS A 15 16.67 9.61 10.49
N CYS A 16 15.65 8.97 11.07
CA CYS A 16 15.28 9.21 12.48
C CYS A 16 15.57 8.04 13.44
N HIS A 17 16.61 7.23 13.20
CA HIS A 17 17.05 6.19 14.14
C HIS A 17 17.51 6.72 15.51
N LYS A 18 17.67 8.05 15.69
CA LYS A 18 18.34 8.65 16.85
C LYS A 18 17.47 9.61 17.71
N THR A 19 16.17 9.74 17.44
CA THR A 19 15.32 10.68 18.21
C THR A 19 14.74 10.01 19.48
N PRO A 20 14.64 10.74 20.62
CA PRO A 20 14.11 10.19 21.88
C PRO A 20 12.69 9.64 21.78
N ASN A 21 11.88 10.21 20.88
CA ASN A 21 10.49 9.82 20.64
C ASN A 21 10.34 8.86 19.43
N GLY A 22 11.46 8.38 18.87
CA GLY A 22 11.51 7.56 17.66
C GLY A 22 11.14 8.32 16.38
N TRP A 23 11.26 7.62 15.24
CA TRP A 23 11.02 8.19 13.91
C TRP A 23 9.54 8.46 13.61
N LYS A 24 8.62 7.73 14.25
CA LYS A 24 7.19 7.75 13.93
C LYS A 24 6.54 9.12 14.12
N ALA A 25 6.82 9.80 15.24
CA ALA A 25 6.24 11.11 15.51
C ALA A 25 6.66 12.15 14.46
N VAL A 26 7.96 12.17 14.14
CA VAL A 26 8.55 13.05 13.11
C VAL A 26 7.96 12.74 11.73
N ALA A 27 7.84 11.46 11.40
CA ALA A 27 7.29 11.01 10.12
C ALA A 27 5.82 11.39 9.94
N PHE A 28 4.99 11.23 10.99
CA PHE A 28 3.58 11.63 10.92
C PHE A 28 3.42 13.14 10.77
N THR A 29 4.15 13.95 11.55
CA THR A 29 4.08 15.42 11.42
C THR A 29 4.51 15.88 10.02
N ALA A 30 5.60 15.31 9.48
CA ALA A 30 6.06 15.62 8.14
C ALA A 30 5.03 15.21 7.07
N ALA A 31 4.45 14.01 7.19
CA ALA A 31 3.42 13.53 6.28
C ALA A 31 2.16 14.41 6.31
N ILE A 32 1.67 14.78 7.48
CA ILE A 32 0.50 15.67 7.62
C ILE A 32 0.78 17.01 6.93
N LYS A 33 1.95 17.60 7.17
CA LYS A 33 2.34 18.87 6.55
C LYS A 33 2.40 18.76 5.02
N VAL A 34 3.13 17.78 4.48
CA VAL A 34 3.27 17.60 3.02
C VAL A 34 1.93 17.35 2.35
N MET A 35 1.05 16.56 2.98
CA MET A 35 -0.28 16.26 2.43
C MET A 35 -1.20 17.48 2.46
N LYS A 36 -1.08 18.32 3.48
CA LYS A 36 -1.77 19.60 3.54
C LYS A 36 -1.26 20.56 2.46
N ASP A 37 0.05 20.70 2.32
CA ASP A 37 0.66 21.65 1.39
C ASP A 37 0.45 21.26 -0.08
N LEU A 38 0.54 19.96 -0.42
CA LEU A 38 0.45 19.49 -1.82
C LEU A 38 -0.96 19.16 -2.29
N HIS A 39 -1.83 18.75 -1.37
CA HIS A 39 -3.15 18.24 -1.74
C HIS A 39 -4.30 19.02 -1.07
N ASN A 40 -4.00 20.00 -0.20
CA ASN A 40 -4.97 20.73 0.61
C ASN A 40 -5.89 19.79 1.44
N LEU A 41 -5.32 18.68 1.91
CA LEU A 41 -6.05 17.67 2.67
C LEU A 41 -5.66 17.72 4.15
N ASP A 42 -6.64 17.92 5.01
CA ASP A 42 -6.45 17.82 6.46
C ASP A 42 -6.40 16.33 6.89
N PHE A 43 -5.18 15.82 6.95
CA PHE A 43 -4.86 14.51 7.48
C PHE A 43 -4.67 14.59 8.99
N THR A 44 -5.32 13.68 9.71
CA THR A 44 -4.99 13.40 11.10
C THR A 44 -4.10 12.16 11.16
N LYS A 45 -3.44 11.96 12.30
CA LYS A 45 -2.62 10.78 12.55
C LYS A 45 -3.44 9.49 12.36
N GLU A 46 -4.70 9.49 12.77
CA GLU A 46 -5.65 8.38 12.65
C GLU A 46 -5.95 8.05 11.18
N LYS A 47 -6.14 9.07 10.34
CA LYS A 47 -6.35 8.88 8.89
C LYS A 47 -5.11 8.25 8.23
N ILE A 48 -3.91 8.70 8.61
CA ILE A 48 -2.67 8.09 8.11
C ILE A 48 -2.55 6.64 8.58
N MET A 49 -2.81 6.35 9.86
CA MET A 49 -2.80 4.99 10.38
C MET A 49 -3.82 4.08 9.70
N ALA A 50 -5.02 4.58 9.42
CA ALA A 50 -6.04 3.85 8.65
C ALA A 50 -5.57 3.56 7.22
N ARG A 51 -4.87 4.51 6.57
CA ARG A 51 -4.29 4.30 5.23
C ARG A 51 -3.19 3.25 5.25
N LEU A 52 -2.29 3.30 6.24
CA LEU A 52 -1.24 2.28 6.44
C LEU A 52 -1.82 0.88 6.70
N LYS A 53 -2.88 0.78 7.50
CA LYS A 53 -3.60 -0.49 7.73
C LYS A 53 -4.17 -1.04 6.42
N THR A 54 -4.71 -0.15 5.58
CA THR A 54 -5.23 -0.50 4.26
C THR A 54 -4.12 -1.01 3.35
N TRP A 55 -2.98 -0.32 3.28
CA TRP A 55 -1.83 -0.78 2.49
C TRP A 55 -1.27 -2.12 2.97
N ASN A 56 -1.15 -2.32 4.28
CA ASN A 56 -0.72 -3.60 4.84
C ASN A 56 -1.67 -4.74 4.48
N LYS A 57 -2.98 -4.47 4.42
CA LYS A 57 -3.96 -5.45 3.93
C LYS A 57 -3.70 -5.76 2.45
N TYR A 58 -3.52 -4.75 1.61
CA TYR A 58 -3.26 -4.95 0.18
C TYR A 58 -1.97 -5.75 -0.02
N TYR A 59 -0.93 -5.41 0.75
CA TYR A 59 0.34 -6.13 0.75
C TYR A 59 0.15 -7.62 1.00
N LYS A 60 -0.57 -7.98 2.06
CA LYS A 60 -0.83 -9.37 2.44
C LYS A 60 -1.61 -10.14 1.38
N GLU A 61 -2.71 -9.57 0.89
CA GLU A 61 -3.59 -10.25 -0.07
C GLU A 61 -2.88 -10.46 -1.41
N VAL A 62 -2.19 -9.44 -1.91
CA VAL A 62 -1.45 -9.55 -3.17
C VAL A 62 -0.22 -10.43 -3.03
N SER A 63 0.50 -10.40 -1.91
CA SER A 63 1.62 -11.34 -1.70
C SER A 63 1.13 -12.79 -1.75
N ALA A 64 0.02 -13.10 -1.06
CA ALA A 64 -0.57 -14.44 -1.10
C ALA A 64 -1.00 -14.86 -2.52
N MET A 65 -1.52 -13.92 -3.32
CA MET A 65 -1.81 -14.17 -4.73
C MET A 65 -0.53 -14.48 -5.50
N LEU A 66 0.52 -13.65 -5.39
CA LEU A 66 1.79 -13.84 -6.11
C LEU A 66 2.55 -15.11 -5.68
N ASP A 67 2.33 -15.60 -4.46
CA ASP A 67 2.85 -16.88 -3.98
C ASP A 67 2.08 -18.09 -4.55
N THR A 68 0.97 -17.86 -5.27
CA THR A 68 0.16 -18.89 -5.91
C THR A 68 0.49 -19.01 -7.39
N SER A 69 0.65 -20.25 -7.88
CA SER A 69 0.92 -20.50 -9.30
C SER A 69 -0.18 -19.90 -10.19
N GLY A 70 0.23 -19.26 -11.29
CA GLY A 70 -0.67 -18.61 -12.24
C GLY A 70 -0.98 -17.14 -11.94
N PHE A 71 -0.34 -16.58 -10.91
CA PHE A 71 -0.39 -15.16 -10.59
C PHE A 71 0.95 -14.48 -10.81
N GLY A 72 0.90 -13.20 -11.16
CA GLY A 72 2.04 -12.32 -11.31
C GLY A 72 1.66 -10.87 -11.03
N TRP A 73 2.65 -9.98 -11.14
CA TRP A 73 2.43 -8.55 -11.01
C TRP A 73 2.61 -7.85 -12.36
N ASP A 74 1.64 -7.04 -12.75
CA ASP A 74 1.75 -6.15 -13.91
C ASP A 74 2.36 -4.83 -13.45
N TRP A 75 3.65 -4.63 -13.73
CA TRP A 75 4.38 -3.40 -13.37
C TRP A 75 3.94 -2.18 -14.17
N GLU A 76 3.40 -2.36 -15.39
CA GLU A 76 2.93 -1.25 -16.21
C GLU A 76 1.58 -0.74 -15.70
N ARG A 77 0.69 -1.68 -15.36
CA ARG A 77 -0.66 -1.37 -14.87
C ARG A 77 -0.73 -1.20 -13.36
N ASN A 78 0.29 -1.61 -12.62
CA ASN A 78 0.29 -1.71 -11.15
C ASN A 78 -0.92 -2.48 -10.61
N THR A 79 -1.19 -3.64 -11.22
CA THR A 79 -2.30 -4.55 -10.87
C THR A 79 -1.83 -6.01 -10.83
N VAL A 80 -2.66 -6.89 -10.27
CA VAL A 80 -2.43 -8.34 -10.34
C VAL A 80 -2.58 -8.81 -11.79
N LYS A 81 -1.61 -9.60 -12.25
CA LYS A 81 -1.68 -10.34 -13.51
C LYS A 81 -2.07 -11.78 -13.21
N VAL A 82 -2.94 -12.36 -14.03
CA VAL A 82 -3.36 -13.76 -13.91
C VAL A 82 -3.18 -14.42 -15.27
N ASP A 83 -2.71 -15.67 -15.29
CA ASP A 83 -2.43 -16.40 -16.53
C ASP A 83 -3.70 -16.67 -17.35
N ASN A 84 -4.82 -16.99 -16.69
CA ASN A 84 -6.12 -17.21 -17.32
C ASN A 84 -7.30 -17.04 -16.34
N GLU A 85 -8.51 -17.01 -16.88
CA GLU A 85 -9.75 -16.83 -16.11
C GLU A 85 -10.02 -17.97 -15.12
N ASP A 86 -9.64 -19.21 -15.43
CA ASP A 86 -9.86 -20.37 -14.55
C ASP A 86 -9.03 -20.28 -13.27
N VAL A 87 -7.77 -19.84 -13.36
CA VAL A 87 -6.90 -19.58 -12.19
C VAL A 87 -7.57 -18.56 -11.28
N TRP A 88 -8.08 -17.45 -11.84
CA TRP A 88 -8.78 -16.42 -11.06
C TRP A 88 -10.07 -16.94 -10.42
N ALA A 89 -10.91 -17.63 -11.19
CA ALA A 89 -12.19 -18.14 -10.72
C ALA A 89 -12.01 -19.14 -9.56
N ASN A 90 -11.04 -20.05 -9.68
CA ASN A 90 -10.71 -20.99 -8.63
C ASN A 90 -10.18 -20.31 -7.37
N TYR A 91 -9.31 -19.31 -7.51
CA TYR A 91 -8.77 -18.57 -6.38
C TYR A 91 -9.86 -17.79 -5.64
N VAL A 92 -10.73 -17.07 -6.35
CA VAL A 92 -11.84 -16.30 -5.75
C VAL A 92 -12.87 -17.21 -5.08
N LYS A 93 -13.07 -18.44 -5.57
CA LYS A 93 -13.95 -19.42 -4.92
C LYS A 93 -13.45 -19.79 -3.51
N ALA A 94 -12.13 -19.89 -3.32
CA ALA A 94 -11.51 -20.09 -2.01
C ALA A 94 -11.39 -18.78 -1.20
N HIS A 95 -11.27 -17.64 -1.87
CA HIS A 95 -11.00 -16.33 -1.27
C HIS A 95 -11.99 -15.25 -1.77
N PRO A 96 -13.29 -15.32 -1.44
CA PRO A 96 -14.30 -14.46 -2.04
C PRO A 96 -14.09 -12.96 -1.76
N THR A 97 -13.40 -12.61 -0.67
CA THR A 97 -13.10 -11.24 -0.28
C THR A 97 -12.07 -10.56 -1.19
N VAL A 98 -11.30 -11.30 -1.99
CA VAL A 98 -10.20 -10.75 -2.81
C VAL A 98 -10.62 -10.40 -4.24
N LYS A 99 -11.87 -10.67 -4.62
CA LYS A 99 -12.39 -10.43 -5.98
C LYS A 99 -12.11 -9.01 -6.51
N HIS A 100 -12.07 -8.04 -5.61
CA HIS A 100 -11.87 -6.64 -5.97
C HIS A 100 -10.40 -6.26 -6.24
N TYR A 101 -9.45 -7.20 -6.18
CA TYR A 101 -8.02 -6.92 -6.40
C TYR A 101 -7.54 -7.11 -7.85
N ILE A 102 -8.29 -7.81 -8.70
CA ILE A 102 -7.87 -8.09 -10.08
C ILE A 102 -7.58 -6.79 -10.87
N ASP A 103 -8.48 -5.81 -10.79
CA ASP A 103 -8.34 -4.52 -11.46
C ASP A 103 -7.88 -3.40 -10.52
N LYS A 104 -7.40 -3.77 -9.33
CA LYS A 104 -7.07 -2.78 -8.31
C LYS A 104 -5.70 -2.19 -8.54
N LEU A 105 -5.68 -0.92 -8.91
CA LEU A 105 -4.46 -0.12 -9.01
C LEU A 105 -3.81 0.07 -7.63
N ILE A 106 -2.62 -0.50 -7.42
CA ILE A 106 -1.83 -0.38 -6.19
C ILE A 106 -0.48 0.26 -6.53
N ILE A 107 -0.43 1.58 -6.41
CA ILE A 107 0.69 2.43 -6.85
C ILE A 107 1.91 2.33 -5.91
N ASN A 108 1.75 1.71 -4.74
CA ASN A 108 2.79 1.56 -3.72
C ASN A 108 3.26 0.11 -3.54
N TRP A 109 3.13 -0.72 -4.58
CA TRP A 109 3.64 -2.09 -4.58
C TRP A 109 5.15 -2.13 -4.84
N GLY A 110 5.92 -2.71 -3.91
CA GLY A 110 7.38 -2.87 -4.06
C GLY A 110 8.24 -1.61 -3.89
N ALA A 111 7.64 -0.51 -3.41
CA ALA A 111 8.33 0.75 -3.10
C ALA A 111 8.97 0.78 -1.70
#